data_AF-A0A2S8BLA7-F1
#
_entry.id   AF-A0A2S8BLA7-F1
#
_cell.length_a   1.000
_cell.length_b   1.000
_cell.length_c   1.000
_cell.angle_alpha   90.00
_cell.angle_beta   90.00
_cell.angle_gamma   90.00
#
_symmetry.space_group_name_H-M   'P 1'
#
loop_
_entity.id
_entity.type
_entity.pdbx_description
1 polymer ?
#
loop_
_entity_poly.entity_id
_entity_poly.type
_entity_poly.pdbx_seq_one_letter_code
_entity_poly.pdbx_strand_id
1 'polypeptide(L)'
;MTTSPGLVPGVTEEFITRLADRAGEAERLRRLPRATLDDYRASGLASLLLPARYGGRQAEFPEILDPIRRMAHGCASSAWTLGFYTLHNWMLALFVNRFKTRCSRPGRCCARRRWPRPGAGCRPTAESGSAAGGPGRPG
;
A
#
# COMPACT_ATOMS: atom_id res chain seq x y z
N MET A 1 -8.89 -5.96 -27.80
CA MET A 1 -8.58 -6.29 -26.39
C MET A 1 -9.67 -7.21 -25.88
N THR A 2 -9.45 -8.52 -25.98
CA THR A 2 -10.37 -9.55 -25.53
C THR A 2 -10.05 -9.89 -24.08
N THR A 3 -10.78 -9.29 -23.14
CA THR A 3 -10.73 -9.70 -21.74
C THR A 3 -11.50 -11.01 -21.64
N SER A 4 -10.79 -12.13 -21.46
CA SER A 4 -11.41 -13.43 -21.21
C SER A 4 -12.21 -13.35 -19.90
N PRO A 5 -13.45 -13.89 -19.83
CA PRO A 5 -14.21 -14.01 -18.59
C PRO A 5 -13.65 -15.18 -17.76
N GLY A 6 -12.38 -15.08 -17.38
CA GLY A 6 -11.77 -16.00 -16.43
C GLY A 6 -12.15 -15.55 -15.03
N LEU A 7 -13.11 -16.25 -14.43
CA LEU A 7 -13.42 -16.29 -13.00
C LEU A 7 -12.30 -15.71 -12.13
N VAL A 8 -12.40 -14.43 -11.75
CA VAL A 8 -11.42 -13.82 -10.82
C VAL A 8 -11.57 -14.57 -9.49
N PRO A 9 -10.57 -15.36 -9.05
CA PRO A 9 -10.66 -16.04 -7.77
C PRO A 9 -10.60 -14.98 -6.68
N GLY A 10 -11.70 -14.85 -5.92
CA GLY A 10 -11.68 -14.16 -4.65
C GLY A 10 -12.95 -13.48 -4.21
N VAL A 11 -14.02 -13.45 -5.02
CA VAL A 11 -15.35 -13.03 -4.55
C VAL A 11 -16.39 -14.00 -5.10
N THR A 12 -17.00 -14.77 -4.21
CA THR A 12 -18.08 -15.72 -4.53
C THR A 12 -19.43 -15.05 -4.37
N GLU A 13 -20.46 -15.55 -5.06
CA GLU A 13 -21.85 -15.08 -4.86
C GLU A 13 -22.27 -15.20 -3.39
N GLU A 14 -21.86 -16.25 -2.71
CA GLU A 14 -22.14 -16.43 -1.28
C GLU A 14 -21.46 -15.37 -0.39
N PHE A 15 -20.29 -14.85 -0.78
CA PHE A 15 -19.70 -13.71 -0.07
C PHE A 15 -20.52 -12.44 -0.31
N ILE A 16 -21.03 -12.23 -1.52
CA ILE A 16 -21.89 -11.08 -1.85
C ILE A 16 -23.20 -11.14 -1.07
N THR A 17 -23.84 -12.30 -0.99
CA THR A 17 -25.04 -12.51 -0.15
C THR A 17 -24.74 -12.20 1.31
N ARG A 18 -23.64 -12.72 1.87
CA ARG A 18 -23.24 -12.43 3.26
C ARG A 18 -22.94 -10.95 3.50
N LEU A 19 -22.46 -10.21 2.50
CA LEU A 19 -22.30 -8.76 2.57
C LEU A 19 -23.65 -8.04 2.65
N ALA A 20 -24.64 -8.48 1.87
CA ALA A 20 -25.99 -7.93 1.91
C ALA A 20 -26.66 -8.18 3.26
N ASP A 21 -26.60 -9.42 3.77
CA ASP A 21 -27.19 -9.81 5.06
C ASP A 21 -26.60 -9.00 6.23
N ARG A 22 -25.32 -8.65 6.14
CA ARG A 22 -24.59 -7.90 7.18
C ARG A 22 -24.63 -6.39 6.97
N ALA A 23 -25.23 -5.88 5.90
CA ALA A 23 -25.22 -4.46 5.57
C ALA A 23 -25.86 -3.60 6.68
N GLY A 24 -27.00 -4.04 7.21
CA GLY A 24 -27.68 -3.33 8.31
C GLY A 24 -26.85 -3.28 9.59
N GLU A 25 -26.14 -4.36 9.90
CA GLU A 25 -25.22 -4.38 11.06
C GLU A 25 -24.00 -3.50 10.85
N ALA A 26 -23.42 -3.51 9.65
CA ALA A 26 -22.31 -2.64 9.29
C ALA A 26 -22.68 -1.15 9.44
N GLU A 27 -23.88 -0.79 9.01
CA GLU A 27 -24.41 0.58 9.14
C GLU A 27 -24.57 0.98 10.61
N ARG A 28 -25.21 0.13 11.42
CA ARG A 28 -25.39 0.38 12.86
C ARG A 28 -24.06 0.52 13.61
N LEU A 29 -23.09 -0.33 13.29
CA LEU A 29 -21.75 -0.29 13.89
C LEU A 29 -20.90 0.88 13.39
N ARG A 30 -21.24 1.47 12.24
CA ARG A 30 -20.43 2.45 11.50
C ARG A 30 -19.00 1.96 11.22
N ARG A 31 -18.85 0.64 11.05
CA ARG A 31 -17.60 -0.05 10.72
C ARG A 31 -17.91 -1.43 10.14
N LEU A 32 -16.93 -2.00 9.44
CA LEU A 32 -17.03 -3.37 8.96
C LEU A 32 -17.17 -4.37 10.12
N PRO A 33 -18.18 -5.26 10.10
CA PRO A 33 -18.26 -6.39 11.01
C PRO A 33 -17.02 -7.29 10.88
N ARG A 34 -16.58 -7.88 11.99
CA ARG A 34 -15.37 -8.74 12.02
C ARG A 34 -15.49 -9.91 11.04
N ALA A 35 -16.67 -10.53 10.95
CA ALA A 35 -16.94 -11.63 10.02
C ALA A 35 -16.68 -11.25 8.56
N THR A 36 -16.99 -10.01 8.16
CA THR A 36 -16.73 -9.51 6.79
C THR A 36 -15.23 -9.37 6.51
N LEU A 37 -14.44 -8.98 7.51
CA LEU A 37 -12.98 -8.92 7.37
C LEU A 37 -12.36 -10.31 7.27
N ASP A 38 -12.90 -11.28 7.99
CA ASP A 38 -12.41 -12.65 7.97
C ASP A 38 -12.75 -13.33 6.63
N ASP A 39 -13.97 -13.11 6.12
CA ASP A 39 -14.35 -13.53 4.76
C ASP A 39 -13.45 -12.89 3.71
N TYR A 40 -13.18 -11.58 3.79
CA TYR A 40 -12.26 -10.88 2.90
C TYR A 40 -10.83 -11.45 2.89
N ARG A 41 -10.33 -11.87 4.05
CA ARG A 41 -9.00 -12.52 4.15
C ARG A 41 -9.02 -13.90 3.50
N ALA A 42 -10.05 -14.70 3.80
CA ALA A 42 -10.23 -16.03 3.22
C ALA A 42 -10.42 -15.99 1.70
N SER A 43 -11.01 -14.89 1.20
CA SER A 43 -11.22 -14.65 -0.22
C SER A 43 -9.92 -14.43 -1.01
N GLY A 44 -8.80 -14.11 -0.34
CA GLY A 44 -7.53 -13.83 -1.01
C GLY A 44 -7.49 -12.48 -1.75
N LEU A 45 -8.57 -11.67 -1.66
CA LEU A 45 -8.64 -10.35 -2.29
C LEU A 45 -7.61 -9.38 -1.72
N ALA A 46 -7.22 -9.54 -0.45
CA ALA A 46 -6.18 -8.73 0.19
C ALA A 46 -4.79 -8.88 -0.45
N SER A 47 -4.53 -10.04 -1.06
CA SER A 47 -3.26 -10.40 -1.69
C SER A 47 -3.26 -10.28 -3.22
N LEU A 48 -4.38 -9.85 -3.82
CA LEU A 48 -4.57 -9.83 -5.28
C LEU A 48 -3.50 -9.01 -6.00
N LEU A 49 -3.31 -7.76 -5.58
CA LEU A 49 -2.33 -6.84 -6.18
C LEU A 49 -0.93 -6.94 -5.53
N LEU A 50 -0.79 -7.72 -4.46
CA LEU A 50 0.46 -7.77 -3.72
C LEU A 50 1.55 -8.49 -4.56
N PRO A 51 2.80 -8.00 -4.60
CA PRO A 51 3.87 -8.65 -5.33
C PRO A 51 4.16 -10.08 -4.85
N ALA A 52 4.61 -10.95 -5.76
CA ALA A 52 4.90 -12.36 -5.47
C ALA A 52 5.93 -12.56 -4.34
N ARG A 53 6.88 -11.63 -4.20
CA ARG A 53 7.88 -11.63 -3.10
C ARG A 53 7.27 -11.55 -1.69
N TYR A 54 6.01 -11.13 -1.57
CA TYR A 54 5.28 -11.08 -0.31
C TYR A 54 4.17 -12.14 -0.24
N GLY A 55 4.19 -13.15 -1.11
CA GLY A 55 3.16 -14.19 -1.21
C GLY A 55 1.87 -13.72 -1.88
N GLY A 56 1.90 -12.61 -2.62
CA GLY A 56 0.74 -12.10 -3.35
C GLY A 56 0.65 -12.63 -4.78
N ARG A 57 -0.50 -12.36 -5.44
CA ARG A 57 -0.77 -12.84 -6.81
C ARG A 57 -0.20 -11.95 -7.90
N GLN A 58 0.19 -10.71 -7.56
CA GLN A 58 0.72 -9.72 -8.49
C GLN A 58 -0.16 -9.55 -9.74
N ALA A 59 -1.47 -9.52 -9.54
CA ALA A 59 -2.43 -9.29 -10.61
C ALA A 59 -2.32 -7.86 -11.17
N GLU A 60 -2.79 -7.67 -12.40
CA GLU A 60 -2.81 -6.34 -13.03
C GLU A 60 -3.81 -5.44 -12.32
N PHE A 61 -3.52 -4.13 -12.26
CA PHE A 61 -4.36 -3.17 -11.53
C PHE A 61 -5.86 -3.23 -11.90
N PRO A 62 -6.26 -3.33 -13.18
CA PRO A 62 -7.68 -3.41 -13.55
C PRO A 62 -8.42 -4.62 -12.96
N GLU A 63 -7.72 -5.68 -12.59
CA GLU A 63 -8.33 -6.91 -12.07
C GLU A 63 -8.97 -6.73 -10.69
N ILE A 64 -8.64 -5.67 -9.95
CA ILE A 64 -9.29 -5.35 -8.68
C ILE A 64 -10.73 -4.83 -8.87
N LEU A 65 -11.03 -4.25 -10.04
CA LEU A 65 -12.26 -3.49 -10.25
C LEU A 65 -13.48 -4.41 -10.33
N ASP A 66 -13.37 -5.55 -11.00
CA ASP A 66 -14.47 -6.49 -11.16
C ASP A 66 -14.95 -7.11 -9.82
N PRO A 67 -14.06 -7.63 -8.95
CA PRO A 67 -14.42 -8.08 -7.60
C PRO A 67 -15.11 -6.99 -6.76
N ILE A 68 -14.60 -5.76 -6.79
CA ILE A 68 -15.21 -4.63 -6.06
C ILE A 68 -16.61 -4.33 -6.60
N ARG A 69 -16.77 -4.30 -7.93
CA ARG A 69 -18.06 -4.07 -8.58
C ARG A 69 -19.07 -5.14 -8.18
N ARG A 70 -18.67 -6.41 -8.14
CA ARG A 70 -19.52 -7.53 -7.69
C ARG A 70 -19.93 -7.39 -6.22
N MET A 71 -18.98 -7.14 -5.32
CA MET A 71 -19.27 -6.93 -3.89
C MET A 71 -20.21 -5.73 -3.65
N ALA A 72 -20.13 -4.69 -4.49
CA ALA A 72 -20.96 -3.50 -4.35
C ALA A 72 -22.46 -3.79 -4.54
N HIS A 73 -22.82 -4.87 -5.25
CA HIS A 73 -24.22 -5.31 -5.35
C HIS A 73 -24.80 -5.81 -4.02
N GLY A 74 -23.96 -6.31 -3.09
CA GLY A 74 -24.40 -6.70 -1.76
C GLY A 74 -24.38 -5.52 -0.78
N CYS A 75 -23.23 -4.83 -0.69
CA CYS A 75 -23.08 -3.65 0.16
C CYS A 75 -21.99 -2.72 -0.38
N ALA A 76 -22.40 -1.56 -0.92
CA ALA A 76 -21.49 -0.59 -1.53
C ALA A 76 -20.45 -0.03 -0.54
N SER A 77 -20.85 0.34 0.68
CA SER A 77 -19.94 0.88 1.71
C SER A 77 -18.87 -0.14 2.11
N SER A 78 -19.26 -1.41 2.23
CA SER A 78 -18.32 -2.49 2.53
C SER A 78 -17.37 -2.75 1.37
N ALA A 79 -17.90 -2.83 0.14
CA ALA A 79 -17.10 -3.04 -1.07
C ALA A 79 -16.05 -1.93 -1.26
N TRP A 80 -16.44 -0.67 -1.06
CA TRP A 80 -15.52 0.47 -1.10
C TRP A 80 -14.39 0.31 -0.09
N THR A 81 -14.72 0.00 1.15
CA THR A 81 -13.72 -0.15 2.24
C THR A 81 -12.74 -1.29 1.95
N LEU A 82 -13.24 -2.45 1.51
CA LEU A 82 -12.40 -3.61 1.17
C LEU A 82 -11.51 -3.34 -0.05
N GLY A 83 -12.05 -2.68 -1.08
CA GLY A 83 -11.27 -2.25 -2.24
C GLY A 83 -10.15 -1.27 -1.86
N PHE A 84 -10.44 -0.33 -0.96
CA PHE A 84 -9.45 0.57 -0.39
C PHE A 84 -8.34 -0.18 0.34
N TYR A 85 -8.66 -1.20 1.15
CA TYR A 85 -7.63 -2.00 1.82
C TYR A 85 -6.71 -2.73 0.84
N THR A 86 -7.26 -3.37 -0.19
CA THR A 86 -6.44 -4.04 -1.22
C THR A 86 -5.55 -3.03 -1.95
N LEU A 87 -6.08 -1.86 -2.30
CA LEU A 87 -5.31 -0.79 -2.95
C LEU A 87 -4.16 -0.28 -2.06
N HIS A 88 -4.42 -0.06 -0.77
CA HIS A 88 -3.39 0.40 0.16
C HIS A 88 -2.28 -0.62 0.35
N ASN A 89 -2.60 -1.93 0.37
CA ASN A 89 -1.59 -2.99 0.41
C ASN A 89 -0.64 -2.91 -0.80
N TRP A 90 -1.19 -2.67 -2.00
CA TRP A 90 -0.40 -2.45 -3.20
C TRP A 90 0.47 -1.18 -3.11
N MET A 91 -0.12 -0.05 -2.71
CA MET A 91 0.63 1.21 -2.54
C MET A 91 1.81 1.04 -1.58
N LEU A 92 1.61 0.36 -0.44
CA LEU A 92 2.68 0.07 0.53
C LEU A 92 3.80 -0.77 -0.11
N ALA A 93 3.47 -1.77 -0.92
CA ALA A 93 4.45 -2.59 -1.61
C ALA A 93 5.31 -1.80 -2.60
N LEU A 94 4.78 -0.72 -3.18
CA LEU A 94 5.53 0.22 -4.04
C LEU A 94 6.49 1.10 -3.24
N PHE A 95 6.08 1.59 -2.07
CA PHE A 95 6.92 2.45 -1.22
C PHE A 95 8.15 1.71 -0.69
N VAL A 96 8.01 0.43 -0.33
CA VAL A 96 9.17 -0.39 0.07
C VAL A 96 10.17 -0.55 -1.08
N ASN A 97 9.70 -0.55 -2.34
CA ASN A 97 10.59 -0.61 -3.51
C ASN A 97 11.35 0.71 -3.74
N ARG A 98 10.69 1.85 -3.54
CA ARG A 98 11.31 3.19 -3.70
C ARG A 98 12.28 3.55 -2.57
N PHE A 99 12.06 3.06 -1.36
CA PHE A 99 12.99 3.31 -0.25
C PHE A 99 14.30 2.53 -0.39
N LYS A 100 14.29 1.36 -1.05
CA LYS A 100 15.51 0.55 -1.24
C LYS A 100 16.46 1.09 -2.31
N THR A 101 15.95 1.69 -3.39
CA THR A 101 16.81 2.26 -4.45
C THR A 101 17.48 3.57 -4.05
N ARG A 102 16.85 4.39 -3.20
CA ARG A 102 17.43 5.67 -2.76
C ARG A 102 18.35 5.56 -1.55
N CYS A 103 18.14 4.57 -0.67
CA CYS A 103 18.97 4.32 0.52
C CYS A 103 19.93 3.14 0.30
N SER A 104 20.65 3.11 -0.82
CA SER A 104 21.80 2.20 -1.00
C SER A 104 23.05 2.65 -0.21
N ARG A 105 22.97 3.75 0.56
CA ARG A 105 24.03 4.18 1.48
C ARG A 105 23.48 4.28 2.89
N PRO A 106 23.91 3.41 3.83
CA PRO A 106 23.49 3.54 5.22
C PRO A 106 24.12 4.81 5.81
N GLY A 107 23.31 5.65 6.47
CA GLY A 107 23.83 6.71 7.36
C GLY A 107 23.26 8.13 7.21
N ARG A 108 22.40 8.46 6.24
CA ARG A 108 21.94 9.88 6.08
C ARG A 108 20.44 10.15 6.16
N CYS A 109 19.57 9.14 6.24
CA CYS A 109 18.12 9.38 6.14
C CYS A 109 17.31 9.37 7.44
N CYS A 110 17.87 9.05 8.60
CA CYS A 110 17.06 8.93 9.84
C CYS A 110 17.42 9.90 10.98
N ALA A 111 18.25 10.92 10.76
CA ALA A 111 18.61 11.86 11.81
C ALA A 111 17.97 13.25 11.65
N ARG A 112 16.62 13.35 11.68
CA ARG A 112 15.93 14.38 12.49
C ARG A 112 14.41 14.20 12.51
N ARG A 113 13.88 13.94 13.72
CA ARG A 113 12.45 13.81 14.09
C ARG A 113 11.66 15.12 14.03
N ARG A 114 11.78 15.93 12.98
CA ARG A 114 10.95 17.14 12.85
C ARG A 114 10.55 17.36 11.40
N TRP A 115 9.24 17.29 11.17
CA TRP A 115 8.59 17.58 9.89
C TRP A 115 9.12 18.91 9.32
N PRO A 116 9.68 18.95 8.10
CA PRO A 116 10.15 20.19 7.51
C PRO A 116 8.96 21.05 7.08
N ARG A 117 9.05 22.36 7.37
CA ARG A 117 8.08 23.36 6.88
C ARG A 117 8.23 23.53 5.37
N PRO A 118 7.13 23.77 4.61
CA PRO A 118 7.21 24.08 3.19
C PRO A 118 8.08 25.32 2.96
N GLY A 119 9.04 25.26 2.03
CA GLY A 119 9.89 26.38 1.62
C GLY A 119 11.32 26.41 2.18
N ALA A 120 11.71 25.48 3.06
CA ALA A 120 13.10 25.35 3.49
C ALA A 120 13.90 24.54 2.47
N GLY A 121 14.52 25.22 1.50
CA GLY A 121 15.49 24.59 0.60
C GLY A 121 16.65 23.93 1.37
N CYS A 122 17.11 22.77 0.88
CA CYS A 122 18.35 22.16 1.35
C CYS A 122 19.52 23.09 1.06
N ARG A 123 19.97 23.87 2.04
CA ARG A 123 21.28 24.52 1.94
C ARG A 123 22.36 23.47 2.25
N PRO A 124 23.30 23.18 1.33
CA PRO A 124 24.50 22.49 1.71
C PRO A 124 25.22 23.37 2.74
N THR A 125 25.51 22.82 3.92
CA THR A 125 26.37 23.47 4.90
C THR A 125 27.73 23.68 4.24
N ALA A 126 28.08 24.94 3.98
CA ALA A 126 29.40 25.32 3.54
C ALA A 126 30.44 24.76 4.53
N GLU A 127 31.40 24.03 4.00
CA GLU A 127 32.63 23.68 4.70
C GLU A 127 33.27 24.99 5.17
N SER A 128 33.37 25.16 6.49
CA SER A 128 34.19 26.21 7.07
C SER A 128 35.64 25.79 6.92
N GLY A 129 36.31 26.38 5.94
CA GLY A 129 37.76 26.33 5.86
C GLY A 129 38.37 27.00 7.08
N SER A 130 39.34 26.33 7.69
CA SER A 130 40.40 26.97 8.46
C SER A 130 41.72 26.51 7.87
N ALA A 131 42.32 27.41 7.09
CA ALA A 131 43.67 27.28 6.61
C ALA A 131 44.64 27.63 7.76
N ALA A 132 45.66 26.80 7.98
CA ALA A 132 46.99 27.24 8.41
C ALA A 132 48.02 26.10 8.35
N GLY A 133 49.07 26.31 7.56
CA GLY A 133 50.43 25.88 7.91
C GLY A 133 50.93 24.53 7.38
N GLY A 134 51.77 24.55 6.34
CA GLY A 134 52.87 23.57 6.19
C GLY A 134 53.91 23.74 7.32
N PRO A 135 54.97 22.91 7.44
CA PRO A 135 55.81 22.41 6.33
C PRO A 135 56.30 20.95 6.47
N GLY A 136 57.04 20.44 5.48
CA GLY A 136 58.15 19.49 5.73
C GLY A 136 58.05 18.07 5.16
N ARG A 137 58.97 17.76 4.23
CA ARG A 137 59.49 16.43 3.79
C ARG A 137 59.73 15.43 4.95
N PRO A 138 59.72 14.09 4.72
CA PRO A 138 60.83 13.35 4.06
C PRO A 138 60.33 12.18 3.18
N GLY A 139 61.11 11.52 2.32
CA GLY A 139 62.54 11.54 1.99
C GLY A 139 62.77 10.78 0.69
#